data_AF-A0A292PYC8-F1
#
_entry.id   AF-A0A292PYC8-F1
#
_cell.length_a   1.000
_cell.length_b   1.000
_cell.length_c   1.000
_cell.angle_alpha   90.00
_cell.angle_beta   90.00
_cell.angle_gamma   90.00
#
_symmetry.space_group_name_H-M   'P 1'
#
loop_
_entity.id
_entity.type
_entity.pdbx_description
1 polymer ?
#
loop_
_entity_poly.entity_id
_entity_poly.type
_entity_poly.pdbx_seq_one_letter_code
_entity_poly.pdbx_strand_id
1 'polypeptide(L)'
;MLARLHLFPFPYSPPLIPGSVSLPTETPVIALIEYKVSGCPPPKKAQSATSVYTYSIQLLSFSFVFSLSSPLRKVRYRIINMPELSAARYGKDNIRLYKVHRDEARGTHTVTEMTSHGSFAFTHNASRYTDADNSVIVATDSMKNTVYLLAKQNPVTPPELFASILASHFPAKYPHVHAAHVKVIAHRWTRMTIDGKPHPHSFLRDGAETRNAEVVCRRGTGIIVRSGIQGLLVLKSTGSAFHSFIRDEYTSLDETWDRILSTEVDANWEWRPFRTLNDVKSNIPLFDKAWESARNITLETFANDNSVSVQATMYKMANEILAAVSEVSRVDYSLPNKHYFEIDMEWHKGLKNTGKDAEVYAPQSSPNGLIKCTVSRTKTSKL
;
A
#
# COMPACT_ATOMS: atom_id res chain seq x y z
N MET A 1 57.35 17.68 4.76
CA MET A 1 56.63 16.68 3.94
C MET A 1 55.49 17.42 3.25
N LEU A 2 55.68 17.73 1.97
CA LEU A 2 54.76 18.55 1.16
C LEU A 2 53.51 17.74 0.78
N ALA A 3 52.32 18.26 1.03
CA ALA A 3 51.08 17.75 0.47
C ALA A 3 50.77 18.51 -0.83
N ARG A 4 50.90 17.81 -1.96
CA ARG A 4 50.47 18.26 -3.28
C ARG A 4 48.97 18.05 -3.45
N LEU A 5 48.29 19.10 -3.87
CA LEU A 5 46.91 19.08 -4.36
C LEU A 5 46.94 18.58 -5.82
N HIS A 6 46.17 17.54 -6.14
CA HIS A 6 45.92 17.14 -7.53
C HIS A 6 44.48 17.53 -7.91
N LEU A 7 44.40 18.45 -8.87
CA LEU A 7 43.19 18.76 -9.66
C LEU A 7 43.29 17.99 -10.98
N PHE A 8 42.19 17.39 -11.42
CA PHE A 8 41.98 17.01 -12.82
C PHE A 8 40.60 17.47 -13.30
N PRO A 9 40.47 17.85 -14.58
CA PRO A 9 39.37 18.64 -15.11
C PRO A 9 38.27 17.76 -15.75
N PHE A 10 37.05 18.28 -15.79
CA PHE A 10 36.05 17.86 -16.77
C PHE A 10 35.68 19.06 -17.66
N PRO A 11 35.73 18.92 -19.00
CA PRO A 11 35.25 19.92 -19.93
C PRO A 11 33.76 19.72 -20.16
N TYR A 12 32.98 20.80 -20.29
CA TYR A 12 31.90 20.98 -21.29
C TYR A 12 31.15 22.27 -20.94
N SER A 13 31.43 23.32 -21.72
CA SER A 13 30.65 24.57 -21.77
C SER A 13 29.80 24.56 -23.04
N PRO A 14 28.50 24.87 -22.99
CA PRO A 14 27.75 25.34 -24.16
C PRO A 14 27.86 26.87 -24.30
N PRO A 15 27.69 27.43 -25.52
CA PRO A 15 28.05 28.82 -25.82
C PRO A 15 27.01 29.83 -25.30
N LEU A 16 27.52 30.97 -24.85
CA LEU A 16 26.76 32.16 -24.46
C LEU A 16 26.41 33.02 -25.69
N ILE A 17 25.13 33.35 -25.84
CA ILE A 17 24.60 34.40 -26.72
C ILE A 17 24.70 35.73 -25.97
N PRO A 18 25.20 36.83 -26.57
CA PRO A 18 25.29 38.12 -25.91
C PRO A 18 23.93 38.84 -25.94
N GLY A 19 23.33 39.04 -24.77
CA GLY A 19 22.11 39.84 -24.59
C GLY A 19 22.27 40.74 -23.38
N SER A 20 22.31 42.04 -23.62
CA SER A 20 22.36 43.11 -22.62
C SER A 20 21.15 43.05 -21.68
N VAL A 21 21.38 42.92 -20.37
CA VAL A 21 20.38 43.24 -19.35
C VAL A 21 21.03 44.08 -18.26
N SER A 22 20.46 45.25 -18.05
CA SER A 22 20.80 46.25 -17.04
C SER A 22 20.64 45.69 -15.62
N LEU A 23 21.65 45.94 -14.78
CA LEU A 23 21.60 45.69 -13.34
C LEU A 23 20.69 46.73 -12.67
N PRO A 24 19.69 46.32 -11.87
CA PRO A 24 19.11 47.19 -10.86
C PRO A 24 20.05 47.22 -9.65
N THR A 25 20.55 48.41 -9.34
CA THR A 25 21.12 48.77 -8.05
C THR A 25 20.10 48.55 -6.94
N GLU A 26 20.39 47.66 -5.99
CA GLU A 26 20.01 47.65 -4.56
C GLU A 26 20.04 46.21 -4.02
N THR A 27 21.16 45.82 -3.41
CA THR A 27 21.29 44.56 -2.67
C THR A 27 20.82 44.78 -1.22
N PRO A 28 19.77 44.11 -0.73
CA PRO A 28 19.46 44.15 0.70
C PRO A 28 20.47 43.27 1.47
N VAL A 29 21.24 43.89 2.35
CA VAL A 29 22.10 43.21 3.33
C VAL A 29 21.20 42.46 4.31
N ILE A 30 21.19 41.13 4.24
CA ILE A 30 20.57 40.28 5.27
C ILE A 30 21.58 40.11 6.39
N ALA A 31 21.37 40.82 7.50
CA ALA A 31 22.09 40.58 8.75
C ALA A 31 21.48 39.36 9.46
N LEU A 32 22.17 38.23 9.42
CA LEU A 32 21.90 37.08 10.30
C LEU A 32 22.50 37.39 11.68
N ILE A 33 21.65 37.52 12.70
CA ILE A 33 22.08 37.58 14.09
C ILE A 33 22.00 36.15 14.65
N GLU A 34 23.15 35.49 14.78
CA GLU A 34 23.27 34.22 15.51
C GLU A 34 23.35 34.47 17.02
N TYR A 35 22.46 33.85 17.81
CA TYR A 35 22.62 33.77 19.26
C TYR A 35 23.32 32.47 19.63
N LYS A 36 24.53 32.58 20.19
CA LYS A 36 25.28 31.47 20.78
C LYS A 36 24.89 31.33 22.25
N VAL A 37 24.13 30.31 22.60
CA VAL A 37 23.83 29.96 24.01
C VAL A 37 24.89 28.97 24.49
N SER A 38 25.86 29.44 25.27
CA SER A 38 26.84 28.60 25.98
C SER A 38 26.28 28.14 27.32
N GLY A 39 26.10 26.84 27.51
CA GLY A 39 25.72 26.24 28.79
C GLY A 39 26.89 26.08 29.77
N CYS A 40 26.63 26.30 31.06
CA CYS A 40 27.51 25.94 32.18
C CYS A 40 26.75 24.95 33.11
N PRO A 41 27.44 24.00 33.79
CA PRO A 41 26.83 22.80 34.38
C PRO A 41 26.21 23.04 35.78
N PRO A 42 25.39 22.09 36.31
CA PRO A 42 24.52 22.37 37.47
C PRO A 42 25.24 22.13 38.82
N PRO A 43 24.87 22.87 39.88
CA PRO A 43 25.11 22.42 41.24
C PRO A 43 23.94 21.58 41.79
N LYS A 44 24.31 20.61 42.63
CA LYS A 44 23.48 19.61 43.31
C LYS A 44 22.68 20.22 44.48
N LYS A 45 21.45 19.73 44.68
CA LYS A 45 20.64 19.56 45.95
C LYS A 45 20.58 20.78 46.91
N ALA A 46 19.46 21.21 47.49
CA ALA A 46 18.08 20.75 47.60
C ALA A 46 17.23 21.86 48.27
N GLN A 47 15.91 21.63 48.31
CA GLN A 47 14.86 22.18 49.20
C GLN A 47 13.87 23.21 48.62
N SER A 48 12.63 22.69 48.52
CA SER A 48 11.32 23.32 48.68
C SER A 48 11.12 24.79 48.32
N ALA A 49 10.36 25.02 47.24
CA ALA A 49 9.08 25.74 47.28
C ALA A 49 8.45 25.75 45.89
N THR A 50 7.15 25.48 45.84
CA THR A 50 6.29 25.60 44.67
C THR A 50 6.31 27.05 44.18
N SER A 51 6.70 27.30 42.93
CA SER A 51 6.45 28.60 42.30
C SER A 51 6.21 28.43 40.80
N VAL A 52 5.09 28.98 40.35
CA VAL A 52 4.63 29.04 38.96
C VAL A 52 5.49 30.08 38.25
N TYR A 53 6.27 29.68 37.24
CA TYR A 53 7.05 30.63 36.43
C TYR A 53 6.20 31.14 35.25
N THR A 54 5.69 32.36 35.38
CA THR A 54 5.13 33.14 34.27
C THR A 54 6.28 33.90 33.61
N TYR A 55 6.71 33.49 32.41
CA TYR A 55 7.71 34.24 31.66
C TYR A 55 7.07 35.49 31.05
N SER A 56 7.30 36.64 31.67
CA SER A 56 7.01 37.95 31.08
C SER A 56 8.29 38.44 30.38
N ILE A 57 8.29 38.51 29.05
CA ILE A 57 9.38 39.11 28.29
C ILE A 57 9.23 40.64 28.38
N GLN A 58 10.05 41.28 29.21
CA GLN A 58 10.22 42.73 29.22
C GLN A 58 11.01 43.14 27.96
N LEU A 59 10.35 43.81 27.02
CA LEU A 59 11.02 44.53 25.93
C LEU A 59 11.63 45.82 26.51
N LEU A 60 12.95 45.85 26.67
CA LEU A 60 13.72 47.08 26.92
C LEU A 60 13.63 47.96 25.67
N SER A 61 12.82 49.02 25.76
CA SER A 61 12.73 50.09 24.78
C SER A 61 13.98 50.97 24.83
N PHE A 62 14.91 50.78 23.90
CA PHE A 62 15.93 51.78 23.57
C PHE A 62 15.38 52.72 22.48
N SER A 63 15.09 53.96 22.85
CA SER A 63 14.73 55.02 21.92
C SER A 63 16.00 55.58 21.25
N PHE A 64 16.26 55.18 20.00
CA PHE A 64 17.11 55.94 19.09
C PHE A 64 16.21 56.82 18.22
N VAL A 65 16.30 58.14 18.39
CA VAL A 65 15.63 59.12 17.53
C VAL A 65 16.48 59.32 16.28
N PHE A 66 16.06 58.75 15.15
CA PHE A 66 16.55 59.14 13.83
C PHE A 66 15.43 59.88 13.10
N SER A 67 15.65 61.18 12.89
CA SER A 67 14.82 62.01 12.02
C SER A 67 15.25 61.80 10.57
N LEU A 68 14.49 61.01 9.82
CA LEU A 68 14.51 61.03 8.35
C LEU A 68 13.08 60.98 7.80
N SER A 69 12.71 62.09 7.17
CA SER A 69 11.51 62.26 6.37
C SER A 69 11.58 61.43 5.09
N SER A 70 10.94 60.26 5.07
CA SER A 70 10.57 59.52 3.85
C SER A 70 9.33 58.64 4.12
N PRO A 71 8.44 58.44 3.13
CA PRO A 71 7.17 57.75 3.35
C PRO A 71 7.39 56.28 3.72
N LEU A 72 6.71 55.83 4.77
CA LEU A 72 6.72 54.45 5.28
C LEU A 72 6.45 53.44 4.15
N ARG A 73 7.51 52.86 3.57
CA ARG A 73 7.39 51.64 2.76
C ARG A 73 6.90 50.54 3.69
N LYS A 74 5.68 50.04 3.47
CA LYS A 74 5.18 48.82 4.12
C LYS A 74 6.18 47.68 3.86
N VAL A 75 6.97 47.34 4.87
CA VAL A 75 7.79 46.13 4.86
C VAL A 75 6.82 44.94 4.89
N ARG A 76 6.60 44.30 3.74
CA ARG A 76 5.89 43.02 3.68
C ARG A 76 6.85 41.94 4.18
N TYR A 77 6.69 41.51 5.42
CA TYR A 77 7.30 40.27 5.87
C TYR A 77 6.69 39.12 5.07
N ARG A 78 7.52 38.46 4.25
CA ARG A 78 7.13 37.21 3.63
C ARG A 78 7.34 36.13 4.68
N ILE A 79 6.26 35.64 5.29
CA ILE A 79 6.32 34.40 6.08
C ILE A 79 6.68 33.30 5.07
N ILE A 80 7.93 32.84 5.12
CA ILE A 80 8.36 31.69 4.35
C ILE A 80 7.99 30.48 5.21
N ASN A 81 6.92 29.78 4.82
CA ASN A 81 6.60 28.48 5.42
C ASN A 81 7.75 27.54 5.05
N MET A 82 8.53 27.15 6.05
CA MET A 82 9.58 26.14 5.87
C MET A 82 8.92 24.78 5.64
N PRO A 83 9.39 24.00 4.66
CA PRO A 83 8.86 22.66 4.42
C PRO A 83 9.17 21.73 5.61
N GLU A 84 8.21 20.86 5.95
CA GLU A 84 8.34 19.85 7.00
C GLU A 84 8.13 18.43 6.47
N LEU A 85 8.76 17.45 7.12
CA LEU A 85 8.57 16.04 6.82
C LEU A 85 7.25 15.55 7.43
N SER A 86 6.20 15.48 6.62
CA SER A 86 4.84 15.11 7.08
C SER A 86 4.64 13.60 7.30
N ALA A 87 5.33 12.74 6.53
CA ALA A 87 5.29 11.29 6.70
C ALA A 87 6.54 10.62 6.11
N ALA A 88 7.00 9.54 6.74
CA ALA A 88 8.12 8.75 6.25
C ALA A 88 7.94 7.25 6.56
N ARG A 89 8.43 6.42 5.63
CA ARG A 89 8.60 4.98 5.78
C ARG A 89 9.73 4.51 4.88
N TYR A 90 10.42 3.45 5.27
CA TYR A 90 11.43 2.82 4.42
C TYR A 90 11.48 1.32 4.72
N GLY A 91 12.05 0.53 3.82
CA GLY A 91 12.10 -0.90 4.04
C GLY A 91 12.76 -1.67 2.93
N LYS A 92 12.47 -2.97 2.87
CA LYS A 92 12.96 -3.88 1.85
C LYS A 92 11.78 -4.47 1.10
N ASP A 93 11.81 -4.31 -0.21
CA ASP A 93 10.77 -4.79 -1.10
C ASP A 93 11.19 -6.02 -1.89
N ASN A 94 10.22 -6.79 -2.41
CA ASN A 94 10.45 -7.92 -3.30
C ASN A 94 11.34 -9.05 -2.71
N ILE A 95 11.19 -9.36 -1.42
CA ILE A 95 11.92 -10.45 -0.79
C ILE A 95 11.24 -11.78 -1.15
N ARG A 96 11.80 -12.51 -2.12
CA ARG A 96 11.33 -13.86 -2.45
C ARG A 96 11.74 -14.85 -1.35
N LEU A 97 10.80 -15.68 -0.95
CA LEU A 97 10.94 -16.65 0.11
C LEU A 97 10.27 -17.97 -0.29
N TYR A 98 10.99 -19.08 -0.08
CA TYR A 98 10.48 -20.42 -0.26
C TYR A 98 10.72 -21.21 1.03
N LYS A 99 9.70 -21.96 1.48
CA LYS A 99 9.82 -22.89 2.60
C LYS A 99 9.21 -24.22 2.22
N VAL A 100 9.93 -25.30 2.54
CA VAL A 100 9.46 -26.67 2.39
C VAL A 100 9.29 -27.30 3.77
N HIS A 101 8.16 -27.99 3.96
CA HIS A 101 7.92 -28.90 5.05
C HIS A 101 8.08 -30.33 4.53
N ARG A 102 8.92 -31.14 5.16
CA ARG A 102 9.15 -32.55 4.80
C ARG A 102 8.62 -33.43 5.92
N ASP A 103 7.61 -34.22 5.62
CA ASP A 103 7.10 -35.26 6.51
C ASP A 103 7.78 -36.57 6.11
N GLU A 104 8.89 -36.88 6.79
CA GLU A 104 9.69 -38.09 6.54
C GLU A 104 8.89 -39.37 6.84
N ALA A 105 7.97 -39.33 7.80
CA ALA A 105 7.15 -40.49 8.15
C ALA A 105 6.15 -40.85 7.03
N ARG A 106 5.63 -39.83 6.33
CA ARG A 106 4.72 -40.01 5.20
C ARG A 106 5.40 -39.97 3.83
N GLY A 107 6.67 -39.60 3.75
CA GLY A 107 7.38 -39.35 2.50
C GLY A 107 6.78 -38.21 1.67
N THR A 108 6.10 -37.25 2.31
CA THR A 108 5.40 -36.15 1.62
C THR A 108 6.03 -34.80 1.92
N HIS A 109 6.15 -33.97 0.89
CA HIS A 109 6.62 -32.59 1.02
C HIS A 109 5.45 -31.63 0.82
N THR A 110 5.43 -30.51 1.53
CA THR A 110 4.53 -29.37 1.27
C THR A 110 5.37 -28.12 1.09
N VAL A 111 5.06 -27.32 0.07
CA VAL A 111 5.85 -26.14 -0.28
C VAL A 111 5.02 -24.88 -0.12
N THR A 112 5.69 -23.79 0.22
CA THR A 112 5.10 -22.45 0.27
C THR A 112 6.10 -21.48 -0.31
N GLU A 113 5.66 -20.72 -1.32
CA GLU A 113 6.45 -19.66 -1.92
C GLU A 113 5.73 -18.33 -1.75
N MET A 114 6.46 -17.31 -1.36
CA MET A 114 5.93 -15.98 -1.09
C MET A 114 6.85 -14.89 -1.61
N THR A 115 6.29 -13.76 -2.02
CA THR A 115 7.01 -12.49 -2.10
C THR A 115 6.59 -11.63 -0.91
N SER A 116 7.54 -11.32 -0.03
CA SER A 116 7.32 -10.39 1.07
C SER A 116 7.77 -8.99 0.67
N HIS A 117 6.86 -8.04 0.85
CA HIS A 117 7.05 -6.61 0.70
C HIS A 117 7.04 -6.01 2.11
N GLY A 118 8.23 -5.70 2.64
CA GLY A 118 8.38 -5.10 3.96
C GLY A 118 8.56 -3.59 3.82
N SER A 119 7.48 -2.82 3.96
CA SER A 119 7.55 -1.37 4.11
C SER A 119 7.38 -1.01 5.58
N PHE A 120 8.47 -0.88 6.33
CA PHE A 120 8.38 -0.57 7.74
C PHE A 120 8.14 0.94 7.91
N ALA A 121 7.00 1.34 8.50
CA ALA A 121 6.73 2.74 8.76
C ALA A 121 7.40 3.14 10.08
N PHE A 122 8.57 3.74 9.97
CA PHE A 122 9.26 4.36 11.08
C PHE A 122 8.63 5.72 11.37
N THR A 123 7.56 5.73 12.16
CA THR A 123 7.13 6.98 12.78
C THR A 123 8.10 7.30 13.91
N HIS A 124 8.65 8.52 13.91
CA HIS A 124 9.69 9.06 14.79
C HIS A 124 11.14 8.68 14.45
N ASN A 125 11.79 9.64 13.77
CA ASN A 125 13.19 10.07 13.83
C ASN A 125 13.48 10.73 12.48
N ALA A 126 12.99 11.97 12.34
CA ALA A 126 13.18 12.79 11.16
C ALA A 126 14.67 13.07 10.90
N SER A 127 15.52 12.95 11.94
CA SER A 127 16.97 13.19 11.89
C SER A 127 17.68 12.44 10.77
N ARG A 128 17.24 11.23 10.41
CA ARG A 128 17.82 10.51 9.26
C ARG A 128 17.64 11.21 7.92
N TYR A 129 16.56 11.99 7.78
CA TYR A 129 16.23 12.77 6.57
C TYR A 129 16.70 14.22 6.70
N THR A 130 16.54 14.83 7.87
CA THR A 130 16.82 16.25 8.09
C THR A 130 18.27 16.52 8.46
N ASP A 131 18.90 15.60 9.18
CA ASP A 131 20.21 15.76 9.81
C ASP A 131 21.24 14.74 9.31
N ALA A 132 20.86 13.88 8.35
CA ALA A 132 21.64 12.76 7.84
C ALA A 132 22.12 11.76 8.94
N ASP A 133 21.35 11.63 10.02
CA ASP A 133 21.65 10.72 11.12
C ASP A 133 21.21 9.27 10.84
N ASN A 134 22.18 8.41 10.51
CA ASN A 134 21.92 7.01 10.24
C ASN A 134 21.78 6.12 11.50
N SER A 135 22.00 6.65 12.72
CA SER A 135 22.02 5.84 13.96
C SER A 135 20.67 5.17 14.27
N VAL A 136 19.60 5.74 13.74
CA VAL A 136 18.20 5.29 13.90
C VAL A 136 17.74 4.37 12.77
N ILE A 137 18.63 4.01 11.83
CA ILE A 137 18.33 3.17 10.67
C ILE A 137 18.61 1.70 11.00
N VAL A 138 17.56 0.90 11.04
CA VAL A 138 17.68 -0.55 10.79
C VAL A 138 17.99 -0.72 9.31
N ALA A 139 19.13 -1.29 8.94
CA ALA A 139 19.48 -1.44 7.52
C ALA A 139 18.48 -2.35 6.79
N THR A 140 18.16 -2.02 5.53
CA THR A 140 17.20 -2.80 4.73
C THR A 140 17.69 -4.24 4.47
N ASP A 141 19.01 -4.46 4.44
CA ASP A 141 19.59 -5.80 4.40
C ASP A 141 19.32 -6.58 5.70
N SER A 142 19.42 -5.93 6.88
CA SER A 142 19.06 -6.55 8.15
C SER A 142 17.59 -6.96 8.18
N MET A 143 16.69 -6.16 7.61
CA MET A 143 15.27 -6.51 7.50
C MET A 143 15.05 -7.76 6.62
N LYS A 144 15.76 -7.87 5.49
CA LYS A 144 15.75 -9.07 4.64
C LYS A 144 16.19 -10.30 5.44
N ASN A 145 17.30 -10.18 6.19
CA ASN A 145 17.79 -11.27 7.04
C ASN A 145 16.78 -11.65 8.12
N THR A 146 16.12 -10.67 8.76
CA THR A 146 15.04 -10.90 9.72
C THR A 146 13.88 -11.69 9.13
N VAL A 147 13.47 -11.40 7.89
CA VAL A 147 12.40 -12.16 7.20
C VAL A 147 12.80 -13.63 7.04
N TYR A 148 14.02 -13.93 6.59
CA TYR A 148 14.48 -15.31 6.43
C TYR A 148 14.63 -16.05 7.76
N LEU A 149 15.19 -15.38 8.79
CA LEU A 149 15.35 -15.97 10.12
C LEU A 149 13.98 -16.27 10.76
N LEU A 150 13.03 -15.35 10.69
CA LEU A 150 11.69 -15.56 11.23
C LEU A 150 10.92 -16.62 10.45
N ALA A 151 11.07 -16.72 9.12
CA ALA A 151 10.50 -17.81 8.34
C ALA A 151 11.09 -19.17 8.72
N LYS A 152 12.38 -19.25 9.07
CA LYS A 152 12.98 -20.48 9.58
C LYS A 152 12.41 -20.87 10.95
N GLN A 153 12.21 -19.88 11.83
CA GLN A 153 11.80 -20.08 13.23
C GLN A 153 10.29 -20.26 13.43
N ASN A 154 9.46 -19.86 12.46
CA ASN A 154 8.00 -19.81 12.61
C ASN A 154 7.27 -20.48 11.44
N PRO A 155 6.00 -20.88 11.60
CA PRO A 155 5.15 -21.20 10.46
C PRO A 155 5.02 -20.00 9.51
N VAL A 156 5.00 -20.28 8.21
CA VAL A 156 4.77 -19.27 7.17
C VAL A 156 3.31 -19.26 6.68
N THR A 157 2.53 -20.26 7.08
CA THR A 157 1.10 -20.40 6.78
C THR A 157 0.26 -20.31 8.07
N PRO A 158 -0.93 -19.70 8.02
CA PRO A 158 -1.44 -18.88 6.92
C PRO A 158 -0.63 -17.57 6.75
N PRO A 159 -0.63 -16.92 5.57
CA PRO A 159 0.17 -15.72 5.32
C PRO A 159 -0.15 -14.57 6.28
N GLU A 160 -1.40 -14.48 6.78
CA GLU A 160 -1.84 -13.52 7.79
C GLU A 160 -1.07 -13.67 9.11
N LEU A 161 -0.84 -14.92 9.54
CA LEU A 161 -0.05 -15.20 10.74
C LEU A 161 1.39 -14.77 10.54
N PHE A 162 2.01 -15.18 9.43
CA PHE A 162 3.41 -14.87 9.17
C PHE A 162 3.64 -13.35 9.01
N ALA A 163 2.78 -12.67 8.27
CA ALA A 163 2.80 -11.22 8.15
C ALA A 163 2.63 -10.54 9.53
N SER A 164 1.79 -11.07 10.41
CA SER A 164 1.61 -10.56 11.78
C SER A 164 2.84 -10.80 12.67
N ILE A 165 3.53 -11.93 12.54
CA ILE A 165 4.79 -12.21 13.23
C ILE A 165 5.85 -11.20 12.80
N LEU A 166 6.00 -10.98 11.50
CA LEU A 166 6.92 -10.00 10.94
C LEU A 166 6.58 -8.58 11.42
N ALA A 167 5.32 -8.16 11.28
CA ALA A 167 4.88 -6.82 11.67
C ALA A 167 5.03 -6.58 13.18
N SER A 168 4.82 -7.59 14.01
CA SER A 168 4.98 -7.48 15.47
C SER A 168 6.45 -7.42 15.90
N HIS A 169 7.36 -8.06 15.15
CA HIS A 169 8.76 -8.17 15.52
C HIS A 169 9.46 -6.80 15.60
N PHE A 170 9.29 -5.93 14.61
CA PHE A 170 10.08 -4.70 14.53
C PHE A 170 9.76 -3.69 15.65
N PRO A 171 8.48 -3.35 15.94
CA PRO A 171 8.17 -2.53 17.11
C PRO A 171 8.53 -3.24 18.42
N ALA A 172 8.45 -4.57 18.53
CA ALA A 172 8.89 -5.26 19.75
C ALA A 172 10.40 -5.18 19.96
N LYS A 173 11.21 -5.28 18.89
CA LYS A 173 12.67 -5.33 18.95
C LYS A 173 13.33 -3.95 19.07
N TYR A 174 12.77 -2.95 18.40
CA TYR A 174 13.38 -1.62 18.28
C TYR A 174 12.49 -0.56 18.95
N PRO A 175 12.90 0.06 20.07
CA PRO A 175 12.07 1.01 20.80
C PRO A 175 11.61 2.22 19.98
N HIS A 176 12.48 2.73 19.11
CA HIS A 176 12.20 3.86 18.22
C HIS A 176 11.32 3.48 17.00
N VAL A 177 10.97 2.20 16.83
CA VAL A 177 10.05 1.75 15.78
C VAL A 177 8.65 1.70 16.36
N HIS A 178 7.75 2.48 15.78
CA HIS A 178 6.37 2.60 16.25
C HIS A 178 5.37 1.83 15.40
N ALA A 179 5.66 1.59 14.12
CA ALA A 179 4.80 0.84 13.23
C ALA A 179 5.59 -0.06 12.26
N ALA A 180 4.95 -1.13 11.81
CA ALA A 180 5.46 -1.97 10.73
C ALA A 180 4.31 -2.33 9.80
N HIS A 181 4.52 -2.15 8.50
CA HIS A 181 3.59 -2.57 7.46
C HIS A 181 4.23 -3.70 6.66
N VAL A 182 3.57 -4.84 6.63
CA VAL A 182 4.07 -6.03 5.96
C VAL A 182 3.00 -6.50 4.99
N LYS A 183 3.37 -6.63 3.72
CA LYS A 183 2.55 -7.30 2.71
C LYS A 183 3.22 -8.60 2.31
N VAL A 184 2.49 -9.70 2.35
CA VAL A 184 2.91 -11.02 1.90
C VAL A 184 2.02 -11.42 0.74
N ILE A 185 2.64 -11.72 -0.40
CA ILE A 185 1.99 -12.30 -1.58
C ILE A 185 2.34 -13.78 -1.59
N ALA A 186 1.39 -14.66 -1.30
CA ALA A 186 1.57 -16.10 -1.37
C ALA A 186 1.22 -16.60 -2.78
N HIS A 187 2.20 -17.22 -3.43
CA HIS A 187 2.03 -17.79 -4.76
C HIS A 187 1.51 -19.22 -4.66
N ARG A 188 0.59 -19.57 -5.55
CA ARG A 188 -0.02 -20.90 -5.57
C ARG A 188 0.94 -21.94 -6.15
N TRP A 189 1.04 -23.05 -5.42
CA TRP A 189 1.70 -24.30 -5.82
C TRP A 189 0.74 -25.45 -5.54
N THR A 190 -0.03 -25.82 -6.55
CA THR A 190 -1.02 -26.89 -6.45
C THR A 190 -0.33 -28.22 -6.62
N ARG A 191 -0.56 -29.14 -5.68
CA ARG A 191 0.00 -30.49 -5.73
C ARG A 191 -0.56 -31.21 -6.96
N MET A 192 0.34 -31.75 -7.79
CA MET A 192 -0.05 -32.54 -8.96
C MET A 192 -0.78 -33.81 -8.53
N THR A 193 -1.77 -34.23 -9.29
CA THR A 193 -2.43 -35.54 -9.15
C THR A 193 -2.05 -36.40 -10.34
N ILE A 194 -1.41 -37.54 -10.10
CA ILE A 194 -0.96 -38.50 -11.12
C ILE A 194 -1.64 -39.83 -10.82
N ASP A 195 -2.28 -40.43 -11.84
CA ASP A 195 -3.04 -41.68 -11.71
C ASP A 195 -4.08 -41.66 -10.55
N GLY A 196 -4.77 -40.52 -10.40
CA GLY A 196 -5.77 -40.30 -9.36
C GLY A 196 -5.22 -40.10 -7.95
N LYS A 197 -3.89 -40.02 -7.77
CA LYS A 197 -3.23 -39.88 -6.46
C LYS A 197 -2.41 -38.59 -6.38
N PRO A 198 -2.45 -37.86 -5.24
CA PRO A 198 -1.62 -36.68 -5.05
C PRO A 198 -0.13 -37.05 -5.03
N HIS A 199 0.69 -36.37 -5.83
CA HIS A 199 2.13 -36.63 -5.91
C HIS A 199 2.83 -36.17 -4.61
N PRO A 200 3.78 -36.94 -4.05
CA PRO A 200 4.40 -36.62 -2.76
C PRO A 200 5.16 -35.29 -2.74
N HIS A 201 5.70 -34.83 -3.87
CA HIS A 201 6.60 -33.67 -3.90
C HIS A 201 6.63 -32.91 -5.24
N SER A 202 5.61 -33.05 -6.10
CA SER A 202 5.53 -32.33 -7.38
C SER A 202 4.31 -31.41 -7.39
N PHE A 203 4.53 -30.18 -7.87
CA PHE A 203 3.57 -29.08 -7.81
C PHE A 203 3.55 -28.32 -9.13
N LEU A 204 2.39 -27.78 -9.50
CA LEU A 204 2.21 -26.89 -10.65
C LEU A 204 1.68 -25.53 -10.20
N ARG A 205 1.96 -24.48 -10.97
CA ARG A 205 1.36 -23.16 -10.77
C ARG A 205 0.13 -23.03 -11.65
N ASP A 206 -1.04 -23.14 -11.05
CA ASP A 206 -2.36 -23.22 -11.71
C ASP A 206 -2.99 -21.84 -11.93
N GLY A 207 -2.24 -20.93 -12.56
CA GLY A 207 -2.66 -19.56 -12.84
C GLY A 207 -1.84 -18.51 -12.09
N ALA A 208 -2.23 -17.24 -12.26
CA ALA A 208 -1.59 -16.08 -11.64
C ALA A 208 -2.25 -15.65 -10.31
N GLU A 209 -3.29 -16.36 -9.88
CA GLU A 209 -3.99 -16.07 -8.64
C GLU A 209 -3.03 -16.16 -7.43
N THR A 210 -3.11 -15.16 -6.56
CA THR A 210 -2.33 -15.06 -5.33
C THR A 210 -3.23 -14.90 -4.11
N ARG A 211 -2.75 -15.38 -2.96
CA ARG A 211 -3.34 -15.09 -1.65
C ARG A 211 -2.48 -14.08 -0.93
N ASN A 212 -3.05 -12.92 -0.64
CA ASN A 212 -2.33 -11.78 -0.11
C ASN A 212 -2.72 -11.52 1.34
N ALA A 213 -1.75 -11.09 2.15
CA ALA A 213 -1.98 -10.60 3.49
C ALA A 213 -1.22 -9.28 3.70
N GLU A 214 -1.92 -8.23 4.09
CA GLU A 214 -1.38 -6.93 4.47
C GLU A 214 -1.63 -6.71 5.95
N VAL A 215 -0.57 -6.54 6.72
CA VAL A 215 -0.63 -6.39 8.17
C VAL A 215 0.07 -5.12 8.61
N VAL A 216 -0.64 -4.33 9.42
CA VAL A 216 -0.10 -3.15 10.07
C VAL A 216 -0.11 -3.37 11.58
N CYS A 217 1.07 -3.48 12.17
CA CYS A 217 1.23 -3.50 13.62
C CYS A 217 1.72 -2.14 14.09
N ARG A 218 1.04 -1.55 15.06
CA ARG A 218 1.40 -0.27 15.68
C ARG A 218 1.51 -0.44 17.19
N ARG A 219 2.59 0.12 17.76
CA ARG A 219 2.82 0.09 19.20
C ARG A 219 1.62 0.70 19.93
N GLY A 220 1.03 -0.05 20.84
CA GLY A 220 -0.08 0.40 21.68
C GLY A 220 -1.47 0.43 21.02
N THR A 221 -1.60 0.20 19.70
CA THR A 221 -2.91 0.22 19.02
C THR A 221 -3.33 -1.13 18.42
N GLY A 222 -2.46 -2.14 18.47
CA GLY A 222 -2.74 -3.50 18.00
C GLY A 222 -2.32 -3.76 16.55
N ILE A 223 -2.96 -4.76 15.95
CA ILE A 223 -2.66 -5.34 14.65
C ILE A 223 -3.91 -5.25 13.76
N ILE A 224 -3.78 -4.57 12.63
CA ILE A 224 -4.79 -4.54 11.57
C ILE A 224 -4.35 -5.53 10.51
N VAL A 225 -5.21 -6.51 10.22
CA VAL A 225 -4.96 -7.54 9.20
C VAL A 225 -5.96 -7.34 8.08
N ARG A 226 -5.46 -7.40 6.86
CA ARG A 226 -6.24 -7.40 5.64
C ARG A 226 -5.77 -8.57 4.78
N SER A 227 -6.70 -9.39 4.34
CA SER A 227 -6.44 -10.52 3.46
C SER A 227 -6.99 -10.21 2.07
N GLY A 228 -6.53 -10.90 1.04
CA GLY A 228 -7.08 -10.74 -0.29
C GLY A 228 -6.72 -11.82 -1.27
N ILE A 229 -7.43 -11.79 -2.40
CA ILE A 229 -7.20 -12.57 -3.61
C ILE A 229 -6.88 -11.56 -4.70
N GLN A 230 -5.82 -11.82 -5.47
CA GLN A 230 -5.47 -10.99 -6.62
C GLN A 230 -5.04 -11.86 -7.79
N GLY A 231 -5.39 -11.46 -9.02
CA GLY A 231 -4.99 -12.17 -10.24
C GLY A 231 -5.90 -13.36 -10.57
N LEU A 232 -7.07 -13.48 -9.94
CA LEU A 232 -8.07 -14.49 -10.29
C LEU A 232 -8.80 -14.03 -11.56
N LEU A 233 -8.35 -14.53 -12.72
CA LEU A 233 -8.95 -14.23 -14.01
C LEU A 233 -10.15 -15.15 -14.28
N VAL A 234 -11.32 -14.56 -14.55
CA VAL A 234 -12.57 -15.28 -14.82
C VAL A 234 -13.28 -14.69 -16.04
N LEU A 235 -14.04 -15.53 -16.74
CA LEU A 235 -14.85 -15.15 -17.90
C LEU A 235 -16.17 -15.93 -17.87
N LYS A 236 -17.28 -15.24 -18.16
CA LYS A 236 -18.55 -15.87 -18.55
C LYS A 236 -18.96 -15.37 -19.94
N SER A 237 -19.44 -16.28 -20.78
CA SER A 237 -19.73 -16.01 -22.19
C SER A 237 -21.11 -15.40 -22.44
N THR A 238 -22.01 -15.49 -21.45
CA THR A 238 -23.39 -14.97 -21.47
C THR A 238 -23.83 -14.71 -20.01
N GLY A 239 -25.07 -14.28 -19.79
CA GLY A 239 -25.61 -14.04 -18.44
C GLY A 239 -25.04 -12.78 -17.80
N SER A 240 -24.73 -11.79 -18.63
CA SER A 240 -24.30 -10.45 -18.27
C SER A 240 -24.95 -9.46 -19.23
N ALA A 241 -25.43 -8.34 -18.70
CA ALA A 241 -26.09 -7.29 -19.42
C ALA A 241 -25.55 -5.91 -19.00
N PHE A 242 -25.87 -4.89 -19.78
CA PHE A 242 -25.69 -3.49 -19.41
C PHE A 242 -26.60 -2.60 -20.25
N HIS A 243 -27.65 -2.09 -19.63
CA HIS A 243 -28.66 -1.23 -20.25
C HIS A 243 -29.14 -0.21 -19.22
N SER A 244 -29.97 0.75 -19.65
CA SER A 244 -30.57 1.80 -18.83
C SER A 244 -29.55 2.68 -18.11
N PHE A 245 -28.37 2.85 -18.70
CA PHE A 245 -27.38 3.83 -18.27
C PHE A 245 -27.73 5.23 -18.80
N ILE A 246 -27.12 6.26 -18.22
CA ILE A 246 -27.33 7.65 -18.63
C ILE A 246 -26.94 7.80 -20.10
N ARG A 247 -27.81 8.48 -20.88
CA ARG A 247 -27.55 8.84 -22.27
C ARG A 247 -27.51 10.35 -22.40
N ASP A 248 -26.41 10.84 -22.92
CA ASP A 248 -26.12 12.25 -23.18
C ASP A 248 -25.34 12.39 -24.51
N GLU A 249 -24.89 13.61 -24.83
CA GLU A 249 -24.13 13.92 -26.04
C GLU A 249 -22.76 13.22 -26.14
N TYR A 250 -22.29 12.58 -25.06
CA TYR A 250 -21.02 11.82 -25.02
C TYR A 250 -21.24 10.30 -25.15
N THR A 251 -22.49 9.85 -25.25
CA THR A 251 -22.84 8.44 -25.19
C THR A 251 -22.94 7.81 -26.58
N SER A 252 -21.94 7.02 -26.98
CA SER A 252 -21.97 6.22 -28.21
C SER A 252 -22.17 4.72 -27.95
N LEU A 253 -22.23 4.29 -26.69
CA LEU A 253 -22.37 2.88 -26.32
C LEU A 253 -23.83 2.44 -26.50
N ASP A 254 -24.01 1.33 -27.19
CA ASP A 254 -25.31 0.66 -27.30
C ASP A 254 -25.63 -0.12 -26.02
N GLU A 255 -26.92 -0.19 -25.72
CA GLU A 255 -27.41 -1.06 -24.66
C GLU A 255 -27.32 -2.52 -25.09
N THR A 256 -27.02 -3.40 -24.13
CA THR A 256 -27.01 -4.85 -24.37
C THR A 256 -27.67 -5.62 -23.25
N TRP A 257 -28.40 -6.67 -23.63
CA TRP A 257 -29.05 -7.62 -22.74
C TRP A 257 -28.31 -8.95 -22.64
N ASP A 258 -27.30 -9.16 -23.49
CA ASP A 258 -26.40 -10.30 -23.39
C ASP A 258 -25.00 -9.93 -23.91
N ARG A 259 -23.98 -10.16 -23.09
CA ARG A 259 -22.58 -9.90 -23.44
C ARG A 259 -21.64 -10.79 -22.65
N ILE A 260 -20.44 -10.94 -23.18
CA ILE A 260 -19.30 -11.50 -22.44
C ILE A 260 -18.96 -10.58 -21.26
N LEU A 261 -18.65 -11.18 -20.11
CA LEU A 261 -18.03 -10.50 -18.98
C LEU A 261 -16.74 -11.22 -18.59
N SER A 262 -15.64 -10.48 -18.58
CA SER A 262 -14.34 -10.96 -18.13
C SER A 262 -13.72 -9.96 -17.16
N THR A 263 -13.12 -10.46 -16.08
CA THR A 263 -12.46 -9.62 -15.08
C THR A 263 -11.29 -10.37 -14.44
N GLU A 264 -10.31 -9.60 -13.98
CA GLU A 264 -9.27 -10.08 -13.09
C GLU A 264 -9.59 -9.61 -11.68
N VAL A 265 -10.02 -10.53 -10.83
CA VAL A 265 -10.53 -10.21 -9.49
C VAL A 265 -9.38 -9.77 -8.58
N ASP A 266 -9.54 -8.57 -8.01
CA ASP A 266 -8.86 -8.08 -6.81
C ASP A 266 -9.91 -7.90 -5.71
N ALA A 267 -9.92 -8.82 -4.75
CA ALA A 267 -10.87 -8.88 -3.65
C ALA A 267 -10.13 -8.86 -2.33
N ASN A 268 -10.49 -7.96 -1.42
CA ASN A 268 -9.83 -7.83 -0.13
C ASN A 268 -10.87 -7.79 0.99
N TRP A 269 -10.50 -8.31 2.16
CA TRP A 269 -11.29 -8.23 3.36
C TRP A 269 -10.44 -7.82 4.56
N GLU A 270 -10.95 -6.86 5.33
CA GLU A 270 -10.31 -6.38 6.54
C GLU A 270 -10.95 -7.02 7.76
N TRP A 271 -10.10 -7.65 8.57
CA TRP A 271 -10.49 -8.26 9.82
C TRP A 271 -10.79 -7.19 10.87
N ARG A 272 -11.64 -7.51 11.84
CA ARG A 272 -11.74 -6.71 13.07
C ARG A 272 -10.34 -6.57 13.69
N PRO A 273 -9.99 -5.41 14.26
CA PRO A 273 -8.65 -5.20 14.83
C PRO A 273 -8.31 -6.22 15.91
N PHE A 274 -7.12 -6.80 15.81
CA PHE A 274 -6.55 -7.66 16.84
C PHE A 274 -5.74 -6.81 17.82
N ARG A 275 -5.79 -7.10 19.12
CA ARG A 275 -4.99 -6.34 20.11
C ARG A 275 -3.57 -6.87 20.18
N THR A 276 -3.40 -8.19 20.09
CA THR A 276 -2.10 -8.85 20.24
C THR A 276 -1.84 -9.89 19.16
N LEU A 277 -0.57 -10.31 19.05
CA LEU A 277 -0.19 -11.45 18.21
C LEU A 277 -0.84 -12.76 18.69
N ASN A 278 -1.16 -12.89 19.99
CA ASN A 278 -1.88 -14.06 20.49
C ASN A 278 -3.33 -14.08 20.00
N ASP A 279 -3.99 -12.92 19.91
CA ASP A 279 -5.33 -12.83 19.33
C ASP A 279 -5.31 -13.30 17.87
N VAL A 280 -4.31 -12.90 17.08
CA VAL A 280 -4.11 -13.41 15.71
C VAL A 280 -3.93 -14.92 15.71
N LYS A 281 -3.08 -15.47 16.60
CA LYS A 281 -2.86 -16.91 16.71
C LYS A 281 -4.13 -17.69 17.05
N SER A 282 -4.97 -17.15 17.93
CA SER A 282 -6.26 -17.76 18.29
C SER A 282 -7.26 -17.81 17.12
N ASN A 283 -7.04 -17.01 16.07
CA ASN A 283 -7.91 -16.96 14.89
C ASN A 283 -7.30 -17.66 13.66
N ILE A 284 -6.21 -18.41 13.80
CA ILE A 284 -5.54 -19.12 12.69
C ILE A 284 -6.52 -19.91 11.80
N PRO A 285 -7.42 -20.75 12.35
CA PRO A 285 -8.34 -21.54 11.53
C PRO A 285 -9.32 -20.70 10.69
N LEU A 286 -9.59 -19.46 11.11
CA LEU A 286 -10.53 -18.58 10.40
C LEU A 286 -9.91 -17.99 9.13
N PHE A 287 -8.59 -17.78 9.07
CA PHE A 287 -7.96 -17.16 7.90
C PHE A 287 -8.13 -18.02 6.64
N ASP A 288 -7.86 -19.33 6.75
CA ASP A 288 -8.02 -20.26 5.63
C ASP A 288 -9.50 -20.39 5.24
N LYS A 289 -10.39 -20.57 6.22
CA LYS A 289 -11.84 -20.62 6.00
C LYS A 289 -12.36 -19.36 5.28
N ALA A 290 -11.91 -18.19 5.69
CA ALA A 290 -12.34 -16.92 5.10
C ALA A 290 -11.84 -16.76 3.66
N TRP A 291 -10.60 -17.17 3.39
CA TRP A 291 -10.06 -17.19 2.02
C TRP A 291 -10.83 -18.15 1.12
N GLU A 292 -11.10 -19.37 1.58
CA GLU A 292 -11.89 -20.36 0.84
C GLU A 292 -13.31 -19.85 0.59
N SER A 293 -13.95 -19.29 1.62
CA SER A 293 -15.30 -18.72 1.52
C SER A 293 -15.34 -17.57 0.51
N ALA A 294 -14.40 -16.62 0.60
CA ALA A 294 -14.32 -15.49 -0.32
C ALA A 294 -14.10 -15.93 -1.76
N ARG A 295 -13.22 -16.91 -1.98
CA ARG A 295 -12.96 -17.45 -3.31
C ARG A 295 -14.16 -18.18 -3.89
N ASN A 296 -14.80 -19.06 -3.11
CA ASN A 296 -15.95 -19.83 -3.55
C ASN A 296 -17.15 -18.93 -3.84
N ILE A 297 -17.47 -18.00 -2.93
CA ILE A 297 -18.52 -16.99 -3.14
C ILE A 297 -18.25 -16.20 -4.42
N THR A 298 -17.02 -15.70 -4.61
CA THR A 298 -16.68 -14.96 -5.84
C THR A 298 -16.96 -15.80 -7.09
N LEU A 299 -16.52 -17.06 -7.13
CA LEU A 299 -16.70 -17.92 -8.29
C LEU A 299 -18.17 -18.29 -8.52
N GLU A 300 -18.88 -18.66 -7.45
CA GLU A 300 -20.29 -19.07 -7.50
C GLU A 300 -21.20 -17.90 -7.88
N THR A 301 -21.06 -16.73 -7.25
CA THR A 301 -21.84 -15.55 -7.60
C THR A 301 -21.52 -15.10 -9.03
N PHE A 302 -20.24 -15.09 -9.45
CA PHE A 302 -19.87 -14.72 -10.82
C PHE A 302 -20.51 -15.65 -11.86
N ALA A 303 -20.47 -16.96 -11.62
CA ALA A 303 -21.02 -17.95 -12.53
C ALA A 303 -22.55 -17.85 -12.60
N ASN A 304 -23.22 -17.81 -11.45
CA ASN A 304 -24.68 -17.97 -11.36
C ASN A 304 -25.48 -16.67 -11.48
N ASP A 305 -24.90 -15.51 -11.18
CA ASP A 305 -25.65 -14.25 -11.26
C ASP A 305 -25.93 -13.84 -12.71
N ASN A 306 -27.19 -13.57 -13.04
CA ASN A 306 -27.52 -12.90 -14.29
C ASN A 306 -27.24 -11.40 -14.12
N SER A 307 -26.00 -11.02 -14.46
CA SER A 307 -25.37 -9.79 -14.00
C SER A 307 -25.89 -8.57 -14.76
N VAL A 308 -26.67 -7.71 -14.12
CA VAL A 308 -27.14 -6.43 -14.71
C VAL A 308 -26.06 -5.35 -14.78
N SER A 309 -24.99 -5.48 -13.98
CA SER A 309 -23.78 -4.64 -14.03
C SER A 309 -22.69 -5.24 -13.14
N VAL A 310 -21.43 -4.87 -13.38
CA VAL A 310 -20.30 -5.28 -12.52
C VAL A 310 -20.52 -4.81 -11.08
N GLN A 311 -21.06 -3.60 -10.92
CA GLN A 311 -21.39 -2.97 -9.63
C GLN A 311 -22.35 -3.83 -8.80
N ALA A 312 -23.44 -4.31 -9.42
CA ALA A 312 -24.45 -5.10 -8.72
C ALA A 312 -23.88 -6.46 -8.27
N THR A 313 -23.15 -7.13 -9.16
CA THR A 313 -22.57 -8.45 -8.92
C THR A 313 -21.50 -8.42 -7.83
N MET A 314 -20.57 -7.45 -7.88
CA MET A 314 -19.53 -7.32 -6.85
C MET A 314 -20.09 -6.93 -5.48
N TYR A 315 -21.21 -6.19 -5.45
CA TYR A 315 -21.89 -5.86 -4.21
C TYR A 315 -22.52 -7.11 -3.57
N LYS A 316 -23.13 -8.02 -4.36
CA LYS A 316 -23.65 -9.31 -3.87
C LYS A 316 -22.53 -10.15 -3.25
N MET A 317 -21.42 -10.34 -3.97
CA MET A 317 -20.23 -11.06 -3.48
C MET A 317 -19.75 -10.50 -2.14
N ALA A 318 -19.59 -9.18 -2.04
CA ALA A 318 -19.11 -8.54 -0.82
C ALA A 318 -20.06 -8.74 0.38
N ASN A 319 -21.38 -8.70 0.16
CA ASN A 319 -22.37 -8.97 1.20
C ASN A 319 -22.35 -10.43 1.64
N GLU A 320 -22.25 -11.38 0.71
CA GLU A 320 -22.17 -12.81 1.01
C GLU A 320 -20.91 -13.15 1.82
N ILE A 321 -19.76 -12.55 1.49
CA ILE A 321 -18.52 -12.71 2.27
C ILE A 321 -18.69 -12.17 3.69
N LEU A 322 -19.31 -10.99 3.84
CA LEU A 322 -19.65 -10.44 5.15
C LEU A 322 -20.67 -11.32 5.89
N ALA A 323 -21.58 -12.00 5.22
CA ALA A 323 -22.49 -12.94 5.89
C ALA A 323 -21.73 -14.19 6.38
N ALA A 324 -20.81 -14.71 5.57
CA ALA A 324 -20.08 -15.95 5.84
C ALA A 324 -18.99 -15.83 6.92
N VAL A 325 -18.36 -14.66 7.07
CA VAL A 325 -17.22 -14.45 7.97
C VAL A 325 -17.47 -13.28 8.93
N SER A 326 -17.96 -13.59 10.13
CA SER A 326 -18.44 -12.59 11.12
C SER A 326 -17.34 -11.61 11.59
N GLU A 327 -16.10 -12.10 11.60
CA GLU A 327 -14.88 -11.43 12.04
C GLU A 327 -14.37 -10.41 11.01
N VAL A 328 -14.84 -10.47 9.76
CA VAL A 328 -14.56 -9.46 8.74
C VAL A 328 -15.42 -8.22 8.99
N SER A 329 -14.79 -7.06 8.95
CA SER A 329 -15.41 -5.75 9.18
C SER A 329 -15.87 -5.08 7.88
N ARG A 330 -15.09 -5.25 6.81
CA ARG A 330 -15.36 -4.73 5.47
C ARG A 330 -14.71 -5.58 4.39
N VAL A 331 -15.32 -5.57 3.21
CA VAL A 331 -14.85 -6.22 1.98
C VAL A 331 -14.79 -5.16 0.89
N ASP A 332 -13.78 -5.22 0.04
CA ASP A 332 -13.72 -4.39 -1.15
C ASP A 332 -13.25 -5.19 -2.37
N TYR A 333 -13.74 -4.75 -3.51
CA TYR A 333 -13.41 -5.30 -4.80
C TYR A 333 -12.92 -4.19 -5.72
N SER A 334 -11.98 -4.53 -6.59
CA SER A 334 -11.54 -3.73 -7.71
C SER A 334 -11.55 -4.62 -8.96
N LEU A 335 -12.53 -4.41 -9.83
CA LEU A 335 -12.80 -5.27 -10.99
C LEU A 335 -12.61 -4.48 -12.29
N PRO A 336 -11.56 -4.77 -13.08
CA PRO A 336 -11.47 -4.27 -14.44
C PRO A 336 -12.47 -5.03 -15.33
N ASN A 337 -13.30 -4.30 -16.08
CA ASN A 337 -14.09 -4.90 -17.15
C ASN A 337 -13.19 -5.09 -18.38
N LYS A 338 -12.74 -6.33 -18.61
CA LYS A 338 -11.87 -6.70 -19.72
C LYS A 338 -12.74 -7.03 -20.93
N HIS A 339 -12.73 -6.12 -21.91
CA HIS A 339 -13.72 -6.13 -22.99
C HIS A 339 -13.44 -7.17 -24.07
N TYR A 340 -14.51 -7.72 -24.62
CA TYR A 340 -14.53 -8.59 -25.79
C TYR A 340 -15.53 -7.97 -26.77
N PHE A 341 -15.02 -7.29 -27.80
CA PHE A 341 -15.88 -6.61 -28.77
C PHE A 341 -16.31 -7.57 -29.87
N GLU A 342 -17.57 -7.47 -30.27
CA GLU A 342 -18.04 -8.09 -31.51
C GLU A 342 -17.28 -7.50 -32.70
N ILE A 343 -17.14 -8.29 -33.76
CA ILE A 343 -16.50 -7.86 -35.00
C ILE A 343 -17.56 -7.92 -36.09
N ASP A 344 -17.94 -6.77 -36.64
CA ASP A 344 -18.81 -6.73 -37.82
C ASP A 344 -18.05 -7.29 -39.04
N MET A 345 -18.62 -8.36 -39.60
CA MET A 345 -18.08 -9.06 -40.76
C MET A 345 -19.02 -9.02 -41.96
N GLU A 346 -20.08 -8.21 -41.93
CA GLU A 346 -21.08 -8.14 -43.02
C GLU A 346 -20.43 -7.70 -44.35
N TRP A 347 -19.39 -6.88 -44.29
CA TRP A 347 -18.57 -6.47 -45.44
C TRP A 347 -17.98 -7.67 -46.21
N HIS A 348 -17.76 -8.81 -45.55
CA HIS A 348 -17.25 -10.01 -46.18
C HIS A 348 -18.41 -10.93 -46.59
N LYS A 349 -18.99 -10.63 -47.76
CA LYS A 349 -20.04 -11.46 -48.40
C LYS A 349 -21.30 -11.63 -47.53
N GLY A 350 -21.64 -10.65 -46.69
CA GLY A 350 -22.83 -10.70 -45.85
C GLY A 350 -22.72 -11.61 -44.63
N LEU A 351 -21.49 -11.98 -44.21
CA LEU A 351 -21.27 -12.88 -43.07
C LEU A 351 -21.79 -12.25 -41.77
N LYS A 352 -22.62 -12.99 -41.02
CA LYS A 352 -23.21 -12.54 -39.75
C LYS A 352 -22.32 -12.95 -38.58
N ASN A 353 -21.96 -11.99 -37.72
CA ASN A 353 -21.12 -12.20 -36.54
C ASN A 353 -21.40 -11.14 -35.44
N THR A 354 -22.64 -10.64 -35.37
CA THR A 354 -23.06 -9.64 -34.37
C THR A 354 -24.38 -10.05 -33.72
N GLY A 355 -24.65 -9.53 -32.52
CA GLY A 355 -25.84 -9.87 -31.74
C GLY A 355 -26.00 -11.38 -31.53
N LYS A 356 -27.11 -11.96 -31.99
CA LYS A 356 -27.39 -13.40 -31.80
C LYS A 356 -26.46 -14.32 -32.61
N ASP A 357 -25.86 -13.81 -33.67
CA ASP A 357 -24.95 -14.55 -34.56
C ASP A 357 -23.48 -14.40 -34.15
N ALA A 358 -23.19 -13.69 -33.05
CA ALA A 358 -21.82 -13.36 -32.65
C ALA A 358 -21.06 -14.57 -32.08
N GLU A 359 -20.07 -15.05 -32.82
CA GLU A 359 -19.22 -16.20 -32.45
C GLU A 359 -17.73 -15.79 -32.28
N VAL A 360 -17.29 -14.80 -33.04
CA VAL A 360 -15.90 -14.32 -33.05
C VAL A 360 -15.81 -12.91 -32.44
N TYR A 361 -14.97 -12.77 -31.42
CA TYR A 361 -14.79 -11.53 -30.67
C TYR A 361 -13.33 -11.10 -30.71
N ALA A 362 -13.09 -9.79 -30.60
CA ALA A 362 -11.77 -9.20 -30.41
C ALA A 362 -11.55 -8.86 -28.92
N PRO A 363 -10.73 -9.62 -28.18
CA PRO A 363 -10.33 -9.26 -26.82
C PRO A 363 -9.53 -7.96 -26.84
N GLN A 364 -9.88 -7.01 -25.98
CA GLN A 364 -9.21 -5.72 -25.91
C GLN A 364 -8.22 -5.69 -24.75
N SER A 365 -6.94 -5.43 -25.06
CA SER A 365 -5.91 -5.22 -24.02
C SER A 365 -6.14 -3.92 -23.24
N SER A 366 -6.64 -2.89 -23.92
CA SER A 366 -6.89 -1.55 -23.38
C SER A 366 -7.82 -0.74 -24.30
N PRO A 367 -8.57 0.26 -23.81
CA PRO A 367 -8.77 0.57 -22.39
C PRO A 367 -9.71 -0.44 -21.70
N ASN A 368 -9.82 -0.37 -20.38
CA ASN A 368 -10.76 -1.18 -19.61
C ASN A 368 -11.59 -0.27 -18.68
N GLY A 369 -12.86 -0.66 -18.45
CA GLY A 369 -13.60 -0.09 -17.33
C GLY A 369 -12.94 -0.51 -16.01
N LEU A 370 -12.99 0.31 -14.96
CA LEU A 370 -12.51 -0.06 -13.64
C LEU A 370 -13.57 0.27 -12.59
N ILE A 371 -14.12 -0.77 -11.98
CA ILE A 371 -15.20 -0.63 -11.00
C ILE A 371 -14.65 -1.00 -9.62
N LYS A 372 -14.91 -0.15 -8.63
CA LYS A 372 -14.48 -0.37 -7.25
C LYS A 372 -15.64 -0.18 -6.28
N CYS A 373 -15.72 -1.00 -5.25
CA CYS A 373 -16.62 -0.77 -4.13
C CYS A 373 -15.99 -1.24 -2.82
N THR A 374 -16.41 -0.63 -1.71
CA THR A 374 -16.12 -1.11 -0.36
C THR A 374 -17.43 -1.25 0.39
N VAL A 375 -17.75 -2.46 0.84
CA VAL A 375 -18.93 -2.77 1.64
C VAL A 375 -18.47 -3.01 3.07
N SER A 376 -19.07 -2.30 4.02
CA SER A 376 -18.75 -2.41 5.44
C SER A 376 -20.01 -2.75 6.22
N ARG A 377 -19.87 -3.44 7.35
CA ARG A 377 -21.01 -3.66 8.25
C ARG A 377 -21.51 -2.33 8.79
N THR A 378 -22.83 -2.16 8.86
CA THR A 378 -23.45 -1.05 9.58
C THR A 378 -23.04 -1.11 11.05
N LYS A 379 -22.58 0.02 11.60
CA LYS A 379 -22.40 0.14 13.05
C LYS A 379 -23.80 0.02 13.66
N THR A 380 -24.04 -0.98 14.49
CA THR A 380 -25.19 -0.96 15.39
C THR A 380 -24.99 0.21 16.34
N SER A 381 -25.65 1.33 16.06
CA SER A 381 -25.87 2.37 17.06
C SER A 381 -26.59 1.68 18.22
N LYS A 382 -25.94 1.61 19.38
CA LYS A 382 -26.64 1.22 20.61
C LYS A 382 -27.67 2.33 20.85
N LEU A 383 -28.94 2.03 20.62
CA LEU A 383 -30.08 2.85 21.03
C LEU A 383 -30.22 2.80 22.55
#